data_AF-A0A3M0NI98-F1
#
_entry.id   AF-A0A3M0NI98-F1
#
_cell.length_a   1.000
_cell.length_b   1.000
_cell.length_c   1.000
_cell.angle_alpha   90.00
_cell.angle_beta   90.00
_cell.angle_gamma   90.00
#
_symmetry.space_group_name_H-M   'P 1'
#
loop_
_entity.id
_entity.type
_entity.pdbx_description
1 polymer ?
#
loop_
_entity_poly.entity_id
_entity_poly.type
_entity_poly.pdbx_seq_one_letter_code
_entity_poly.pdbx_strand_id
1 'polypeptide(L)'
;MQEKIKNTNWLKVKFHILKQEYEVIEKFCRTNFEISKEDEQDFIATMIFFFANEELKEEANCRDTFDFKKVVADFWEVQYELNKIKSNNYALVANVPIKTFTNLLNNERELYPEIAKCDGNIRQTFMSYQAFLLIQSIKGGKLGSKFVFDKK
;
A
#
# COMPACT_ATOMS: atom_id res chain seq x y z
N MET A 1 21.61 -25.56 -11.21
CA MET A 1 21.43 -24.37 -10.36
C MET A 1 20.06 -24.47 -9.69
N GLN A 2 19.99 -25.13 -8.53
CA GLN A 2 18.85 -25.09 -7.61
C GLN A 2 19.30 -24.39 -6.33
N GLU A 3 19.88 -23.20 -6.47
CA GLU A 3 20.33 -22.43 -5.32
C GLU A 3 19.14 -21.72 -4.67
N LYS A 4 18.72 -22.27 -3.53
CA LYS A 4 18.11 -21.55 -2.40
C LYS A 4 16.89 -20.68 -2.75
N ILE A 5 15.75 -21.32 -2.98
CA ILE A 5 14.51 -20.79 -2.36
C ILE A 5 14.64 -21.12 -0.87
N LYS A 6 15.49 -20.36 -0.16
CA LYS A 6 15.51 -20.34 1.31
C LYS A 6 14.08 -20.05 1.75
N ASN A 7 13.57 -20.79 2.74
CA ASN A 7 12.28 -20.59 3.40
C ASN A 7 11.95 -19.08 3.53
N THR A 8 11.21 -18.55 2.55
CA THR A 8 10.65 -17.21 2.65
C THR A 8 9.48 -17.35 3.60
N ASN A 9 9.64 -16.85 4.82
CA ASN A 9 8.53 -16.78 5.75
C ASN A 9 7.58 -15.67 5.28
N TRP A 10 6.31 -16.02 5.17
CA TRP A 10 5.23 -15.15 4.72
C TRP A 10 4.42 -14.67 5.92
N LEU A 11 3.97 -13.42 5.86
CA LEU A 11 3.06 -12.81 6.82
C LEU A 11 1.74 -12.48 6.13
N LYS A 12 0.63 -12.81 6.80
CA LYS A 12 -0.70 -12.34 6.43
C LYS A 12 -0.93 -10.99 7.06
N VAL A 13 -1.09 -9.95 6.24
CA VAL A 13 -1.37 -8.59 6.72
C VAL A 13 -2.76 -8.21 6.28
N LYS A 14 -3.60 -7.86 7.26
CA LYS A 14 -4.97 -7.39 7.04
C LYS A 14 -5.01 -5.86 7.17
N PHE A 15 -5.63 -5.20 6.20
CA PHE A 15 -5.86 -3.76 6.23
C PHE A 15 -7.25 -3.44 5.64
N HIS A 16 -7.73 -2.23 5.89
CA HIS A 16 -9.01 -1.76 5.35
C HIS A 16 -8.78 -0.74 4.23
N ILE A 17 -9.69 -0.67 3.27
CA ILE A 17 -9.70 0.33 2.21
C ILE A 17 -11.15 0.75 1.96
N LEU A 18 -11.40 1.99 1.52
CA LEU A 18 -12.76 2.37 1.15
C LEU A 18 -13.23 1.59 -0.08
N LYS A 19 -14.51 1.27 -0.16
CA LYS A 19 -15.07 0.52 -1.30
C LYS A 19 -14.84 1.22 -2.63
N GLN A 20 -15.11 2.53 -2.69
CA GLN A 20 -14.93 3.34 -3.90
C GLN A 20 -13.47 3.42 -4.34
N GLU A 21 -12.56 3.39 -3.37
CA GLU A 21 -11.12 3.37 -3.59
C GLU A 21 -10.66 2.05 -4.18
N TYR A 22 -11.16 0.94 -3.64
CA TYR A 22 -10.92 -0.39 -4.19
C TYR A 22 -11.41 -0.50 -5.64
N GLU A 23 -12.62 -0.03 -5.95
CA GLU A 23 -13.21 -0.07 -7.29
C GLU A 23 -12.36 0.68 -8.33
N VAL A 24 -11.66 1.75 -7.93
CA VAL A 24 -10.73 2.48 -8.81
C VAL A 24 -9.53 1.60 -9.16
N ILE A 25 -8.95 0.93 -8.16
CA ILE A 25 -7.80 0.04 -8.36
C ILE A 25 -8.22 -1.19 -9.18
N GLU A 26 -9.37 -1.77 -8.87
CA GLU A 26 -9.97 -2.89 -9.60
C GLU A 26 -10.14 -2.55 -11.08
N LYS A 27 -10.74 -1.39 -11.39
CA LYS A 27 -10.91 -0.92 -12.77
C LYS A 27 -9.57 -0.70 -13.46
N PHE A 28 -8.59 -0.11 -12.78
CA PHE A 28 -7.25 0.06 -13.31
C PHE A 28 -6.61 -1.30 -13.64
N CYS A 29 -6.66 -2.28 -12.73
CA CYS A 29 -6.09 -3.60 -12.94
C CYS A 29 -6.71 -4.31 -14.13
N ARG A 30 -8.05 -4.36 -14.22
CA ARG A 30 -8.76 -4.98 -15.35
C ARG A 30 -8.47 -4.32 -16.69
N THR A 31 -8.15 -3.03 -16.70
CA THR A 31 -7.84 -2.28 -17.92
C THR A 31 -6.42 -2.57 -18.41
N ASN A 32 -5.49 -2.88 -17.50
CA ASN A 32 -4.06 -2.92 -17.81
C ASN A 32 -3.43 -4.32 -17.73
N PHE A 33 -4.04 -5.26 -17.00
CA PHE A 33 -3.53 -6.60 -16.77
C PHE A 33 -4.57 -7.66 -17.12
N GLU A 34 -4.10 -8.81 -17.63
CA GLU A 34 -4.94 -10.00 -17.83
C GLU A 34 -4.94 -10.81 -16.52
N ILE A 35 -5.92 -10.55 -15.66
CA ILE A 35 -6.04 -11.21 -14.35
C ILE A 35 -7.40 -11.89 -14.26
N SER A 36 -7.43 -13.12 -13.73
CA SER A 36 -8.67 -13.82 -13.45
C SER A 36 -9.43 -13.13 -12.31
N LYS A 37 -10.76 -13.27 -12.26
CA LYS A 37 -11.55 -12.73 -11.13
C LYS A 37 -11.17 -13.36 -9.79
N GLU A 38 -10.65 -14.58 -9.82
CA GLU A 38 -10.28 -15.35 -8.62
C GLU A 38 -8.98 -14.82 -8.01
N ASP A 39 -8.05 -14.33 -8.85
CA ASP A 39 -6.74 -13.83 -8.42
C ASP A 39 -6.69 -12.31 -8.17
N GLU A 40 -7.73 -11.59 -8.58
CA GLU A 40 -7.75 -10.12 -8.63
C GLU A 40 -7.53 -9.47 -7.25
N GLN A 41 -8.19 -9.98 -6.22
CA GLN A 41 -8.08 -9.42 -4.88
C GLN A 41 -6.68 -9.61 -4.29
N ASP A 42 -6.09 -10.78 -4.51
CA ASP A 42 -4.72 -11.11 -4.05
C ASP A 42 -3.67 -10.29 -4.82
N PHE A 43 -3.88 -10.10 -6.13
CA PHE A 43 -3.04 -9.23 -6.95
C PHE A 43 -3.10 -7.78 -6.48
N ILE A 44 -4.30 -7.23 -6.26
CA ILE A 44 -4.49 -5.86 -5.78
C ILE A 44 -3.84 -5.67 -4.40
N ALA A 45 -4.08 -6.61 -3.48
CA ALA A 45 -3.49 -6.56 -2.15
C ALA A 45 -1.96 -6.57 -2.21
N THR A 46 -1.39 -7.39 -3.09
CA THR A 46 0.06 -7.46 -3.33
C THR A 46 0.58 -6.16 -3.96
N MET A 47 -0.10 -5.64 -4.97
CA MET A 47 0.26 -4.41 -5.68
C MET A 47 0.30 -3.21 -4.74
N ILE A 48 -0.69 -3.06 -3.86
CA ILE A 48 -0.72 -2.00 -2.83
C ILE A 48 0.54 -2.08 -1.95
N PHE A 49 0.93 -3.28 -1.53
CA PHE A 49 2.12 -3.47 -0.70
C PHE A 49 3.42 -3.15 -1.42
N PHE A 50 3.56 -3.56 -2.68
CA PHE A 50 4.73 -3.23 -3.49
C PHE A 50 4.82 -1.73 -3.74
N PHE A 51 3.70 -1.08 -4.09
CA PHE A 51 3.62 0.37 -4.26
C PHE A 51 4.05 1.10 -2.98
N ALA A 52 3.46 0.75 -1.83
CA ALA A 52 3.78 1.34 -0.53
C ALA A 52 5.30 1.28 -0.21
N ASN A 53 5.92 0.15 -0.51
CA ASN A 53 7.34 -0.05 -0.25
C ASN A 53 8.24 0.75 -1.21
N GLU A 54 7.84 0.93 -2.46
CA GLU A 54 8.58 1.76 -3.42
C GLU A 54 8.42 3.25 -3.11
N GLU A 55 7.21 3.73 -2.82
CA GLU A 55 6.97 5.13 -2.42
C GLU A 55 7.82 5.54 -1.22
N LEU A 56 7.84 4.73 -0.16
CA LEU A 56 8.66 5.02 1.03
C LEU A 56 10.16 5.02 0.73
N LYS A 57 10.64 4.22 -0.23
CA LYS A 57 12.05 4.27 -0.63
C LYS A 57 12.35 5.51 -1.46
N GLU A 58 11.47 5.88 -2.38
CA GLU A 58 11.64 7.10 -3.18
C GLU A 58 11.65 8.33 -2.28
N GLU A 59 10.75 8.39 -1.31
CA GLU A 59 10.67 9.45 -0.31
C GLU A 59 11.92 9.51 0.59
N ALA A 60 12.44 8.36 1.04
CA ALA A 60 13.70 8.31 1.80
C ALA A 60 14.90 8.85 0.99
N ASN A 61 14.88 8.66 -0.34
CA ASN A 61 15.92 9.16 -1.24
C ASN A 61 15.71 10.63 -1.64
N CYS A 62 14.49 11.14 -1.55
CA CYS A 62 14.10 12.49 -1.99
C CYS A 62 13.83 13.40 -0.78
N ARG A 63 14.88 13.72 -0.02
CA ARG A 63 14.78 14.51 1.23
C ARG A 63 14.24 15.95 1.06
N ASP A 64 14.15 16.46 -0.17
CA ASP A 64 13.77 17.85 -0.47
C ASP A 64 12.28 18.08 -0.80
N THR A 65 11.45 17.04 -0.91
CA THR A 65 10.01 17.19 -1.24
C THR A 65 9.05 16.94 -0.07
N PHE A 66 9.59 16.76 1.14
CA PHE A 66 8.83 16.25 2.29
C PHE A 66 8.07 17.34 3.06
N ASP A 67 6.76 17.49 2.77
CA ASP A 67 5.85 18.27 3.63
C ASP A 67 5.22 17.35 4.69
N PHE A 68 5.91 17.21 5.82
CA PHE A 68 5.47 16.40 6.95
C PHE A 68 4.04 16.74 7.41
N LYS A 69 3.67 18.04 7.40
CA LYS A 69 2.34 18.45 7.87
C LYS A 69 1.25 17.94 6.95
N LYS A 70 1.50 17.97 5.65
CA LYS A 70 0.58 17.43 4.65
C LYS A 70 0.42 15.92 4.80
N VAL A 71 1.52 15.18 4.94
CA VAL A 71 1.43 13.71 5.11
C VAL A 71 0.64 13.34 6.37
N VAL A 72 0.91 14.02 7.49
CA VAL A 72 0.16 13.80 8.73
C VAL A 72 -1.32 14.15 8.55
N ALA A 73 -1.65 15.25 7.89
CA ALA A 73 -3.04 15.64 7.65
C ALA A 73 -3.79 14.62 6.77
N ASP A 74 -3.21 14.25 5.63
CA ASP A 74 -3.78 13.27 4.70
C ASP A 74 -3.97 11.90 5.40
N PHE A 75 -3.00 11.49 6.21
CA PHE A 75 -3.09 10.26 7.01
C PHE A 75 -4.28 10.28 7.98
N TRP A 76 -4.46 11.36 8.74
CA TRP A 76 -5.56 11.48 9.71
C TRP A 76 -6.93 11.60 9.03
N GLU A 77 -7.00 12.20 7.84
CA GLU A 77 -8.23 12.26 7.04
C GLU A 77 -8.68 10.85 6.63
N VAL A 78 -7.77 10.05 6.05
CA VAL A 78 -8.05 8.64 5.70
C VAL A 78 -8.47 7.84 6.94
N GLN A 79 -7.78 8.04 8.07
CA GLN A 79 -8.15 7.40 9.33
C GLN A 79 -9.57 7.78 9.77
N TYR A 80 -9.93 9.06 9.69
CA TYR A 80 -11.24 9.55 10.06
C TYR A 80 -12.35 8.92 9.20
N GLU A 81 -12.15 8.88 7.88
CA GLU A 81 -13.15 8.34 6.94
C GLU A 81 -13.41 6.84 7.19
N LEU A 82 -12.35 6.03 7.34
CA LEU A 82 -12.49 4.60 7.62
C LEU A 82 -13.22 4.33 8.94
N ASN A 83 -12.96 5.13 9.97
CA ASN A 83 -13.59 4.97 11.27
C ASN A 83 -15.07 5.38 11.27
N LYS A 84 -15.43 6.38 10.46
CA LYS A 84 -16.80 6.90 10.34
C LYS A 84 -17.70 5.96 9.55
N ILE A 85 -17.18 5.28 8.53
CA ILE A 85 -17.98 4.54 7.56
C ILE A 85 -17.66 3.03 7.59
N LYS A 86 -17.76 2.42 8.77
CA LYS A 86 -17.45 0.99 9.00
C LYS A 86 -18.11 0.01 8.02
N SER A 87 -19.27 0.33 7.44
CA SER A 87 -19.99 -0.51 6.48
C SER A 87 -19.55 -0.34 5.02
N ASN A 88 -18.70 0.65 4.72
CA ASN A 88 -18.28 0.98 3.35
C ASN A 88 -16.78 0.76 3.12
N ASN A 89 -16.15 -0.06 3.96
CA ASN A 89 -14.78 -0.48 3.77
C ASN A 89 -14.71 -1.95 3.34
N TYR A 90 -13.68 -2.28 2.55
CA TYR A 90 -13.26 -3.64 2.30
C TYR A 90 -12.09 -3.97 3.22
N ALA A 91 -12.09 -5.19 3.76
CA ALA A 91 -10.91 -5.75 4.39
C ALA A 91 -10.13 -6.55 3.36
N LEU A 92 -8.89 -6.16 3.10
CA LEU A 92 -7.96 -6.87 2.24
C LEU A 92 -6.97 -7.66 3.08
N VAL A 93 -6.57 -8.84 2.58
CA VAL A 93 -5.54 -9.67 3.19
C VAL A 93 -4.44 -9.86 2.15
N ALA A 94 -3.24 -9.37 2.45
CA ALA A 94 -2.07 -9.57 1.60
C ALA A 94 -1.16 -10.64 2.22
N ASN A 95 -0.64 -11.53 1.39
CA ASN A 95 0.45 -12.44 1.75
C ASN A 95 1.77 -11.78 1.35
N VAL A 96 2.55 -11.30 2.31
CA VAL A 96 3.80 -10.57 2.03
C VAL A 96 5.00 -11.26 2.67
N PRO A 97 6.18 -11.27 2.03
CA PRO A 97 7.40 -11.75 2.69
C PRO A 97 7.67 -10.93 3.96
N ILE A 98 8.01 -11.59 5.07
CA ILE A 98 8.29 -10.91 6.35
C ILE A 98 9.34 -9.81 6.15
N LYS A 99 10.40 -10.09 5.37
CA LYS A 99 11.45 -9.11 5.08
C LYS A 99 10.90 -7.83 4.44
N THR A 100 10.00 -7.95 3.47
CA THR A 100 9.37 -6.80 2.80
C THR A 100 8.54 -5.99 3.80
N PHE A 101 7.73 -6.68 4.60
CA PHE A 101 6.91 -6.03 5.63
C PHE A 101 7.78 -5.31 6.69
N THR A 102 8.84 -5.95 7.17
CA THR A 102 9.78 -5.36 8.13
C THR A 102 10.47 -4.13 7.55
N ASN A 103 10.88 -4.16 6.28
CA ASN A 103 11.49 -3.00 5.62
C ASN A 103 10.51 -1.83 5.53
N LEU A 104 9.26 -2.09 5.14
CA LEU A 104 8.21 -1.08 5.08
C LEU A 104 8.02 -0.39 6.44
N LEU A 105 7.95 -1.15 7.53
CA LEU A 105 7.81 -0.59 8.88
C LEU A 105 9.06 0.16 9.36
N ASN A 106 10.26 -0.27 8.95
CA ASN A 106 11.47 0.45 9.32
C ASN A 106 11.57 1.80 8.59
N ASN A 107 11.22 1.83 7.30
CA ASN A 107 11.17 3.07 6.52
C ASN A 107 10.10 4.02 7.07
N GLU A 108 8.92 3.50 7.43
CA GLU A 108 7.86 4.29 8.09
C GLU A 108 8.36 4.93 9.39
N ARG A 109 9.08 4.19 10.23
CA ARG A 109 9.66 4.74 11.47
C ARG A 109 10.68 5.83 11.25
N GLU A 110 11.47 5.71 10.19
CA GLU A 110 12.50 6.69 9.87
C GLU A 110 11.88 7.98 9.33
N LEU A 111 10.91 7.87 8.43
CA LEU A 111 10.25 9.02 7.77
C LEU A 111 9.17 9.68 8.63
N TYR A 112 8.43 8.89 9.41
CA TYR A 112 7.25 9.30 10.15
C TYR A 112 7.31 8.85 11.62
N PRO A 113 8.30 9.31 12.40
CA PRO A 113 8.50 8.85 13.78
C PRO A 113 7.30 9.13 14.70
N GLU A 114 6.47 10.12 14.39
CA GLU A 114 5.24 10.40 15.15
C GLU A 114 4.16 9.34 14.91
N ILE A 115 4.00 8.85 13.68
CA ILE A 115 3.07 7.75 13.35
C ILE A 115 3.57 6.43 13.96
N ALA A 116 4.89 6.22 13.96
CA ALA A 116 5.49 5.02 14.53
C ALA A 116 5.27 4.84 16.04
N LYS A 117 5.12 5.95 16.78
CA LYS A 117 4.85 6.00 18.23
C LYS A 117 3.38 5.68 18.55
N CYS A 118 2.51 5.67 17.56
CA CYS A 118 1.09 5.39 17.74
C CYS A 118 0.79 3.89 17.91
N ASP A 119 -0.45 3.58 18.33
CA ASP A 119 -0.89 2.21 18.61
C ASP A 119 -0.97 1.31 17.36
N GLY A 120 -1.25 0.02 17.58
CA GLY A 120 -1.32 -0.98 16.50
C GLY A 120 -2.45 -0.78 15.48
N ASN A 121 -3.52 -0.06 15.82
CA ASN A 121 -4.62 0.24 14.90
C ASN A 121 -4.22 1.34 13.91
N ILE A 122 -3.40 2.28 14.37
CA ILE A 122 -2.85 3.36 13.53
C ILE A 122 -1.92 2.79 12.44
N ARG A 123 -1.18 1.71 12.74
CA ARG A 123 -0.37 1.00 11.74
C ARG A 123 -1.19 0.26 10.67
N GLN A 124 -2.37 -0.25 11.00
CA GLN A 124 -3.28 -0.81 9.97
C GLN A 124 -3.79 0.28 9.02
N THR A 125 -4.01 1.47 9.57
CA THR A 125 -4.48 2.65 8.82
C THR A 125 -3.38 3.21 7.92
N PHE A 126 -2.11 3.01 8.27
CA PHE A 126 -0.99 3.38 7.41
C PHE A 126 -1.02 2.66 6.06
N MET A 127 -1.34 1.37 6.04
CA MET A 127 -1.50 0.65 4.78
C MET A 127 -2.67 1.18 3.93
N SER A 128 -3.74 1.65 4.59
CA SER A 128 -4.85 2.33 3.91
C SER A 128 -4.41 3.66 3.29
N TYR A 129 -3.61 4.44 4.01
CA TYR A 129 -3.02 5.67 3.48
C TYR A 129 -2.12 5.40 2.26
N GLN A 130 -1.30 4.34 2.31
CA GLN A 130 -0.49 3.95 1.16
C GLN A 130 -1.34 3.53 -0.04
N ALA A 131 -2.48 2.86 0.18
CA ALA A 131 -3.44 2.57 -0.88
C ALA A 131 -4.09 3.85 -1.45
N PHE A 132 -4.39 4.84 -0.60
CA PHE A 132 -4.88 6.16 -1.03
C PHE A 132 -3.87 6.85 -1.96
N LEU A 133 -2.57 6.85 -1.61
CA LEU A 133 -1.52 7.42 -2.47
C LEU A 133 -1.44 6.74 -3.85
N LEU A 134 -1.57 5.41 -3.88
CA LEU A 134 -1.68 4.66 -5.13
C LEU A 134 -2.87 5.14 -5.96
N ILE A 135 -4.03 5.33 -5.34
CA ILE A 135 -5.25 5.78 -6.03
C ILE A 135 -5.12 7.19 -6.57
N GLN A 136 -4.53 8.11 -5.81
CA GLN A 136 -4.26 9.45 -6.30
C GLN A 136 -3.31 9.42 -7.50
N SER A 137 -2.31 8.52 -7.47
CA SER A 137 -1.39 8.29 -8.58
C SER A 137 -2.09 7.71 -9.82
N ILE A 138 -3.02 6.75 -9.63
CA ILE A 138 -3.89 6.20 -10.70
C ILE A 138 -4.73 7.32 -11.32
N LYS A 139 -5.48 8.06 -10.49
CA LYS A 139 -6.40 9.11 -10.94
C LYS A 139 -5.68 10.25 -11.65
N GLY A 140 -4.48 10.59 -11.19
CA GLY A 140 -3.64 11.63 -11.79
C GLY A 140 -2.89 11.20 -13.05
N GLY A 141 -2.93 9.92 -13.43
CA GLY A 141 -2.11 9.38 -14.53
C GLY A 141 -0.61 9.45 -14.25
N LYS A 142 -0.21 9.48 -12.98
CA LYS A 142 1.17 9.67 -12.51
C LYS A 142 1.83 8.40 -11.99
N LEU A 143 1.18 7.26 -12.15
CA LEU A 143 1.80 5.96 -11.84
C LEU A 143 3.11 5.86 -12.63
N GLY A 144 4.23 5.87 -11.93
CA GLY A 144 5.55 5.89 -12.53
C GLY A 144 5.73 4.73 -13.51
N SER A 145 6.58 4.90 -14.53
CA SER A 145 6.88 3.86 -15.52
C SER A 145 7.43 2.56 -14.93
N LYS A 146 7.82 2.57 -13.66
CA LYS A 146 8.27 1.40 -12.89
C LYS A 146 7.14 0.43 -12.49
N PHE A 147 5.88 0.84 -12.61
CA PHE A 147 4.69 0.02 -12.32
C PHE A 147 4.11 -0.68 -13.55
N VAL A 148 4.84 -0.67 -14.67
CA VAL A 148 4.58 -1.58 -15.78
C VAL A 148 4.98 -2.98 -15.32
N PHE A 149 4.01 -3.75 -14.83
CA PHE A 149 4.17 -5.20 -14.78
C PHE A 149 4.20 -5.66 -16.23
N ASP A 150 5.38 -6.05 -16.71
CA ASP A 150 5.59 -6.53 -18.08
C ASP A 150 4.50 -7.56 -18.42
N LYS A 151 3.82 -7.38 -19.56
CA LYS A 151 2.75 -8.26 -20.08
C LYS A 151 3.27 -9.63 -20.54
N LYS A 152 4.21 -10.24 -19.81
CA LYS A 152 4.86 -11.48 -20.24
C LYS A 152 4.22 -12.72 -19.63
#